data_AF-A0A1I4AMT1-F1
#
_entry.id   AF-A0A1I4AMT1-F1
#
_cell.length_a   1.000
_cell.length_b   1.000
_cell.length_c   1.000
_cell.angle_alpha   90.00
_cell.angle_beta   90.00
_cell.angle_gamma   90.00
#
_symmetry.space_group_name_H-M   'P 1'
#
loop_
_entity.id
_entity.type
_entity.pdbx_description
1 polymer ?
#
loop_
_entity_poly.entity_id
_entity_poly.type
_entity_poly.pdbx_seq_one_letter_code
_entity_poly.pdbx_strand_id
1 'polypeptide(L)'
;MSCVRVLMAIVLAGLLAACSSVPYAQRQQQRQAAYLAAAGAPVRSFRFFAPLWSWEPLSDTQLAVYTRPNKAWLLDVGGACQNLEFTNAIGLTSNLDEVSVNFDKVLTGHRDFPCTITRIRPVDVARLKIEQAKQRKIESEPRTAAPVR
;
A
#
# COMPACT_ATOMS: atom_id res chain seq x y z
N MET A 1 -4.85 -15.02 49.61
CA MET A 1 -3.68 -15.44 48.78
C MET A 1 -4.04 -15.75 47.32
N SER A 2 -5.26 -16.24 47.02
CA SER A 2 -5.70 -16.49 45.63
C SER A 2 -5.92 -15.24 44.77
N CYS A 3 -6.44 -14.13 45.34
CA CYS A 3 -6.61 -12.87 44.60
C CYS A 3 -5.28 -12.31 44.04
N VAL A 4 -4.19 -12.40 44.81
CA VAL A 4 -2.88 -11.87 44.40
C VAL A 4 -2.29 -12.67 43.23
N ARG A 5 -2.50 -13.99 43.21
CA ARG A 5 -2.08 -14.87 42.10
C ARG A 5 -2.88 -14.62 40.83
N VAL A 6 -4.18 -14.36 40.96
CA VAL A 6 -5.06 -14.01 39.82
C VAL A 6 -4.68 -12.64 39.26
N LEU A 7 -4.42 -11.65 40.10
CA LEU A 7 -3.95 -10.33 39.67
C LEU A 7 -2.60 -10.40 38.95
N MET A 8 -1.66 -11.20 39.46
CA MET A 8 -0.35 -11.37 38.82
C MET A 8 -0.45 -12.06 37.45
N ALA A 9 -1.35 -13.03 37.30
CA ALA A 9 -1.61 -13.68 36.02
C ALA A 9 -2.24 -12.73 34.98
N ILE A 10 -3.14 -11.85 35.42
CA ILE A 10 -3.78 -10.85 34.54
C ILE A 10 -2.75 -9.81 34.06
N VAL A 11 -1.89 -9.33 34.96
CA VAL A 11 -0.80 -8.39 34.59
C VAL A 11 0.19 -9.03 33.63
N LEU A 12 0.55 -10.31 33.84
CA LEU A 12 1.45 -11.03 32.95
C LEU A 12 0.83 -11.25 31.56
N ALA A 13 -0.47 -11.55 31.49
CA ALA A 13 -1.20 -11.67 30.22
C ALA A 13 -1.30 -10.33 29.47
N GLY A 14 -1.48 -9.20 30.18
CA GLY A 14 -1.51 -7.86 29.60
C GLY A 14 -0.16 -7.43 28.99
N LEU A 15 0.95 -7.79 29.64
CA LEU A 15 2.31 -7.48 29.16
C LEU A 15 2.66 -8.22 27.85
N LEU A 16 2.05 -9.38 27.58
CA LEU A 16 2.27 -10.15 26.35
C LEU A 16 1.59 -9.53 25.11
N ALA A 17 0.53 -8.73 25.30
CA ALA A 17 -0.20 -8.09 24.20
C ALA A 17 0.51 -6.84 23.64
N ALA A 18 1.48 -6.26 24.37
CA ALA A 18 2.21 -5.06 23.96
C ALA A 18 3.28 -5.31 22.87
N CYS A 19 3.58 -6.57 22.55
CA CYS A 19 4.60 -6.92 21.54
C CYS A 19 4.11 -6.94 20.09
N SER A 20 2.83 -6.67 19.81
CA SER A 20 2.36 -6.67 18.43
C SER A 20 2.53 -5.29 17.80
N SER A 21 3.49 -5.18 16.88
CA SER A 21 3.64 -4.06 15.95
C SER A 21 2.30 -3.57 15.41
N VAL A 22 2.17 -2.27 15.07
CA VAL A 22 0.98 -1.65 14.46
C VAL A 22 0.23 -2.65 13.55
N PRO A 23 -1.08 -2.90 13.77
CA PRO A 23 -1.83 -3.87 12.99
C PRO A 23 -1.61 -3.69 11.49
N TYR A 24 -1.40 -4.79 10.77
CA TYR A 24 -1.11 -4.76 9.32
C TYR A 24 -2.13 -3.92 8.54
N ALA A 25 -3.42 -4.10 8.85
CA ALA A 25 -4.52 -3.35 8.25
C ALA A 25 -4.38 -1.83 8.43
N GLN A 26 -3.97 -1.38 9.62
CA GLN A 26 -3.75 0.03 9.91
C GLN A 26 -2.58 0.59 9.09
N ARG A 27 -1.50 -0.18 8.90
CA ARG A 27 -0.38 0.24 8.05
C ARG A 27 -0.78 0.35 6.57
N GLN A 28 -1.59 -0.58 6.07
CA GLN A 28 -2.08 -0.50 4.69
C GLN A 28 -2.97 0.72 4.48
N GLN A 29 -3.90 0.98 5.40
CA GLN A 29 -4.75 2.18 5.37
C GLN A 29 -3.92 3.47 5.40
N GLN A 30 -2.90 3.54 6.27
CA GLN A 30 -1.99 4.70 6.32
C GLN A 30 -1.22 4.89 5.00
N ARG A 31 -0.73 3.80 4.40
CA ARG A 31 -0.04 3.84 3.11
C ARG A 31 -0.97 4.33 2.01
N GLN A 32 -2.18 3.78 1.92
CA GLN A 32 -3.20 4.21 0.97
C GLN A 32 -3.53 5.70 1.13
N ALA A 33 -3.70 6.17 2.37
CA ALA A 33 -3.94 7.57 2.68
C ALA A 33 -2.78 8.49 2.23
N ALA A 34 -1.52 8.04 2.36
CA ALA A 34 -0.37 8.81 1.89
C ALA A 34 -0.38 8.99 0.37
N TYR A 35 -0.73 7.95 -0.39
CA TYR A 35 -0.89 8.05 -1.84
C TYR A 35 -2.06 8.97 -2.23
N LEU A 36 -3.20 8.86 -1.54
CA LEU A 36 -4.35 9.73 -1.77
C LEU A 36 -4.03 11.21 -1.49
N ALA A 37 -3.29 11.49 -0.42
CA ALA A 37 -2.87 12.85 -0.06
C ALA A 37 -1.87 13.46 -1.06
N ALA A 38 -1.06 12.62 -1.72
CA ALA A 38 -0.11 13.03 -2.75
C ALA A 38 -0.67 12.99 -4.18
N ALA A 39 -1.90 12.48 -4.36
CA ALA A 39 -2.53 12.38 -5.67
C ALA A 39 -3.10 13.73 -6.13
N GLY A 40 -2.87 14.05 -7.40
CA GLY A 40 -3.44 15.22 -8.07
C GLY A 40 -4.86 14.96 -8.61
N ALA A 41 -5.33 15.91 -9.42
CA ALA A 41 -6.61 15.81 -10.10
C ALA A 41 -6.65 14.60 -11.06
N PRO A 42 -7.81 13.95 -11.25
CA PRO A 42 -7.94 12.85 -12.21
C PRO A 42 -7.58 13.28 -13.63
N VAL A 43 -6.86 12.41 -14.34
CA VAL A 43 -6.53 12.58 -15.76
C VAL A 43 -7.13 11.43 -16.58
N ARG A 44 -7.15 11.58 -17.90
CA ARG A 44 -7.74 10.59 -18.81
C ARG A 44 -6.80 9.44 -19.14
N SER A 45 -5.50 9.72 -19.22
CA SER A 45 -4.50 8.74 -19.63
C SER A 45 -3.12 9.09 -19.09
N PHE A 46 -2.21 8.11 -19.16
CA PHE A 46 -0.78 8.33 -18.99
C PHE A 46 0.01 7.46 -19.94
N ARG A 47 1.25 7.88 -20.22
CA ARG A 47 2.20 7.10 -21.02
C ARG A 47 3.21 6.37 -20.16
N PHE A 48 3.50 5.13 -20.53
CA PHE A 48 4.61 4.36 -20.00
C PHE A 48 5.24 3.54 -21.11
N PHE A 49 6.56 3.37 -21.03
CA PHE A 49 7.27 2.50 -21.96
C PHE A 49 7.58 1.20 -21.23
N ALA A 50 7.28 0.08 -21.86
CA ALA A 50 7.63 -1.22 -21.30
C ALA A 50 9.17 -1.40 -21.26
N PRO A 51 9.73 -2.04 -20.23
CA PRO A 51 9.03 -2.61 -19.07
C PRO A 51 8.61 -1.54 -18.05
N LEU A 52 7.53 -1.83 -17.30
CA LEU A 52 7.10 -0.97 -16.20
C LEU A 52 8.19 -0.91 -15.12
N TRP A 53 8.49 0.29 -14.59
CA TRP A 53 9.56 0.46 -13.60
C TRP A 53 9.26 -0.26 -12.29
N SER A 54 8.11 0.03 -11.68
CA SER A 54 7.63 -0.69 -10.50
C SER A 54 6.14 -0.47 -10.29
N TRP A 55 5.54 -1.27 -9.43
CA TRP A 55 4.14 -1.12 -9.03
C TRP A 55 3.98 -1.57 -7.57
N GLU A 56 2.87 -1.18 -6.95
CA GLU A 56 2.54 -1.58 -5.59
C GLU A 56 1.01 -1.65 -5.42
N PRO A 57 0.47 -2.74 -4.86
CA PRO A 57 -0.94 -2.79 -4.48
C PRO A 57 -1.19 -1.96 -3.22
N LEU A 58 -2.29 -1.21 -3.20
CA LEU A 58 -2.73 -0.44 -2.02
C LEU A 58 -3.99 -1.04 -1.39
N SER A 59 -4.82 -1.66 -2.22
CA SER A 59 -5.96 -2.49 -1.84
C SER A 59 -6.30 -3.43 -3.01
N ASP A 60 -7.35 -4.22 -2.86
CA ASP A 60 -7.99 -4.97 -3.95
C ASP A 60 -8.55 -4.09 -5.09
N THR A 61 -8.69 -2.79 -4.88
CA THR A 61 -9.36 -1.85 -5.79
C THR A 61 -8.46 -0.69 -6.22
N GLN A 62 -7.23 -0.64 -5.74
CA GLN A 62 -6.33 0.48 -5.96
C GLN A 62 -4.87 0.05 -5.96
N LEU A 63 -4.10 0.60 -6.89
CA LEU A 63 -2.67 0.35 -7.04
C LEU A 63 -1.91 1.60 -7.45
N ALA A 64 -0.64 1.66 -7.07
CA ALA A 64 0.31 2.65 -7.55
C ALA A 64 1.18 2.06 -8.65
N VAL A 65 1.37 2.81 -9.72
CA VAL A 65 2.17 2.44 -10.89
C VAL A 65 3.26 3.47 -11.10
N TYR A 66 4.52 3.04 -11.13
CA TYR A 66 5.67 3.89 -11.37
C TYR A 66 6.14 3.67 -12.80
N THR A 67 6.14 4.75 -13.57
CA THR A 67 6.69 4.75 -14.94
C THR A 67 8.16 5.15 -14.95
N ARG A 68 8.61 5.85 -13.91
CA ARG A 68 9.99 6.25 -13.61
C ARG A 68 10.14 6.40 -12.09
N PRO A 69 11.37 6.46 -11.55
CA PRO A 69 11.59 6.64 -10.10
C PRO A 69 10.88 7.83 -9.45
N ASN A 70 10.69 8.93 -10.21
CA ASN A 70 10.00 10.14 -9.74
C ASN A 70 8.69 10.42 -10.49
N LYS A 71 8.10 9.41 -11.16
CA LYS A 71 6.83 9.57 -11.88
C LYS A 71 5.91 8.39 -11.61
N ALA A 72 4.88 8.64 -10.80
CA ALA A 72 3.92 7.65 -10.37
C ALA A 72 2.47 8.07 -10.69
N TRP A 73 1.62 7.06 -10.79
CA TRP A 73 0.20 7.16 -11.06
C TRP A 73 -0.56 6.30 -10.07
N LEU A 74 -1.61 6.87 -9.49
CA LEU A 74 -2.56 6.16 -8.66
C LEU A 74 -3.74 5.73 -9.52
N LEU A 75 -3.95 4.43 -9.60
CA LEU A 75 -4.99 3.81 -10.41
C LEU A 75 -6.06 3.24 -9.49
N ASP A 76 -7.32 3.60 -9.77
CA ASP A 76 -8.47 2.90 -9.21
C ASP A 76 -8.96 1.90 -10.27
N VAL A 77 -9.25 0.66 -9.86
CA VAL A 77 -9.78 -0.39 -10.74
C VAL A 77 -11.24 -0.70 -10.40
N GLY A 78 -11.99 -1.17 -11.39
CA GLY A 78 -13.41 -1.46 -11.26
C GLY A 78 -13.67 -2.75 -10.51
N GLY A 79 -14.33 -2.66 -9.35
CA GLY A 79 -14.61 -3.80 -8.48
C GLY A 79 -13.36 -4.35 -7.80
N ALA A 80 -13.54 -5.29 -6.87
CA ALA A 80 -12.43 -5.97 -6.22
C ALA A 80 -11.65 -6.79 -7.27
N CYS A 81 -10.42 -6.39 -7.53
CA CYS A 81 -9.54 -7.02 -8.49
C CYS A 81 -8.93 -8.27 -7.89
N GLN A 82 -9.24 -9.42 -8.49
CA GLN A 82 -8.78 -10.70 -8.01
C GLN A 82 -7.25 -10.74 -7.95
N ASN A 83 -6.72 -11.20 -6.81
CA ASN A 83 -5.30 -11.46 -6.60
C ASN A 83 -4.39 -10.21 -6.65
N LEU A 84 -4.94 -8.99 -6.67
CA LEU A 84 -4.14 -7.77 -6.81
C LEU A 84 -3.13 -7.57 -5.66
N GLU A 85 -3.52 -7.88 -4.42
CA GLU A 85 -2.65 -7.72 -3.24
C GLU A 85 -1.61 -8.85 -3.08
N PHE A 86 -1.79 -9.97 -3.77
CA PHE A 86 -0.99 -11.19 -3.58
C PHE A 86 -0.15 -11.56 -4.80
N THR A 87 -0.45 -10.96 -5.97
CA THR A 87 0.31 -11.24 -7.19
C THR A 87 1.72 -10.65 -7.14
N ASN A 88 2.66 -11.37 -7.75
CA ASN A 88 4.07 -10.94 -7.81
C ASN A 88 4.36 -10.04 -9.01
N ALA A 89 3.47 -10.02 -10.01
CA ALA A 89 3.62 -9.22 -11.21
C ALA A 89 2.26 -8.78 -11.74
N ILE A 90 2.23 -7.60 -12.34
CA ILE A 90 1.08 -7.12 -13.11
C ILE A 90 1.45 -6.87 -14.56
N GLY A 91 0.47 -6.99 -15.44
CA GLY A 91 0.48 -6.39 -16.77
C GLY A 91 -0.46 -5.19 -16.82
N LEU A 92 -0.17 -4.26 -17.72
CA LEU A 92 -1.10 -3.19 -18.11
C LEU A 92 -1.39 -3.36 -19.60
N THR A 93 -2.66 -3.39 -19.98
CA THR A 93 -2.99 -3.16 -21.40
C THR A 93 -2.72 -1.69 -21.72
N SER A 94 -2.31 -1.43 -22.96
CA SER A 94 -2.09 -0.07 -23.46
C SER A 94 -2.23 -0.04 -24.96
N ASN A 95 -2.46 1.15 -25.50
CA ASN A 95 -2.40 1.42 -26.93
C ASN A 95 -1.35 2.50 -27.20
N LEU A 96 -0.37 2.21 -28.07
CA LEU A 96 0.74 3.13 -28.39
C LEU A 96 1.42 3.71 -27.12
N ASP A 97 1.79 2.81 -26.18
CA ASP A 97 2.41 3.16 -24.89
C ASP A 97 1.54 4.06 -23.98
N GLU A 98 0.24 4.17 -24.27
CA GLU A 98 -0.72 4.99 -23.53
C GLU A 98 -1.79 4.13 -22.86
N VAL A 99 -1.98 4.35 -21.56
CA VAL A 99 -2.98 3.70 -20.71
C VAL A 99 -4.09 4.70 -20.44
N SER A 100 -5.34 4.33 -20.73
CA SER A 100 -6.51 5.20 -20.67
C SER A 100 -7.58 4.66 -19.73
N VAL A 101 -8.26 5.59 -19.04
CA VAL A 101 -9.45 5.29 -18.22
C VAL A 101 -10.51 4.58 -19.04
N ASN A 102 -11.14 3.57 -18.43
CA ASN A 102 -12.25 2.74 -18.93
C ASN A 102 -11.95 1.86 -20.16
N PHE A 103 -10.78 1.98 -20.77
CA PHE A 103 -10.35 1.14 -21.88
C PHE A 103 -9.33 0.11 -21.42
N ASP A 104 -8.32 0.58 -20.69
CA ASP A 104 -7.21 -0.27 -20.28
C ASP A 104 -7.45 -0.98 -18.96
N LYS A 105 -6.70 -2.06 -18.76
CA LYS A 105 -6.92 -3.06 -17.74
C LYS A 105 -5.61 -3.42 -17.05
N VAL A 106 -5.74 -3.73 -15.76
CA VAL A 106 -4.69 -4.38 -14.95
C VAL A 106 -4.86 -5.89 -15.07
N LEU A 107 -3.76 -6.58 -15.36
CA LEU A 107 -3.67 -8.03 -15.46
C LEU A 107 -2.91 -8.55 -14.24
N THR A 108 -3.54 -9.35 -13.38
CA THR A 108 -2.91 -9.89 -12.15
C THR A 108 -2.43 -11.33 -12.29
N GLY A 109 -2.75 -11.98 -13.41
CA GLY A 109 -2.34 -13.34 -13.76
C GLY A 109 -2.99 -13.80 -15.07
N HIS A 110 -2.55 -14.93 -15.63
CA HIS A 110 -3.12 -15.47 -16.86
C HIS A 110 -4.54 -16.03 -16.68
N ARG A 111 -4.88 -16.48 -15.47
CA ARG A 111 -6.19 -17.06 -15.14
C ARG A 111 -7.14 -16.09 -14.45
N ASP A 112 -6.63 -14.93 -14.03
CA ASP A 112 -7.42 -13.92 -13.32
C ASP A 112 -8.15 -13.02 -14.32
N PHE A 113 -9.37 -12.60 -13.98
CA PHE A 113 -10.12 -11.70 -14.84
C PHE A 113 -9.47 -10.31 -14.88
N PRO A 114 -9.24 -9.72 -16.07
CA PRO A 114 -8.67 -8.38 -16.20
C PRO A 114 -9.51 -7.29 -15.54
N CYS A 115 -8.87 -6.43 -14.76
CA CYS A 115 -9.54 -5.38 -13.98
C CYS A 115 -9.50 -4.04 -14.73
N THR A 116 -10.65 -3.50 -15.12
CA THR A 116 -10.72 -2.23 -15.86
C THR A 116 -10.27 -1.05 -14.99
N ILE A 117 -9.41 -0.19 -15.53
CA ILE A 117 -8.97 1.04 -14.86
C ILE A 117 -10.10 2.06 -14.93
N THR A 118 -10.59 2.56 -13.79
CA THR A 118 -11.72 3.50 -13.74
C THR A 118 -11.29 4.92 -13.44
N ARG A 119 -10.13 5.11 -12.80
CA ARG A 119 -9.57 6.43 -12.52
C ARG A 119 -8.04 6.40 -12.57
N ILE A 120 -7.46 7.47 -13.09
CA ILE A 120 -6.01 7.70 -13.13
C ILE A 120 -5.74 9.04 -12.45
N ARG A 121 -4.81 9.08 -11.50
CA ARG A 121 -4.35 10.32 -10.86
C ARG A 121 -2.83 10.39 -10.86
N PRO A 122 -2.20 11.50 -11.26
CA PRO A 122 -0.76 11.67 -11.09
C PRO A 122 -0.42 11.74 -9.60
N VAL A 123 0.70 11.17 -9.19
CA VAL A 123 1.17 11.22 -7.80
C VAL A 123 2.42 12.09 -7.72
N ASP A 124 2.38 13.08 -6.83
CA ASP A 124 3.58 13.84 -6.45
C ASP A 124 4.45 12.96 -5.55
N VAL A 125 5.47 12.33 -6.14
CA VAL A 125 6.38 11.41 -5.43
C VAL A 125 7.19 12.13 -4.35
N ALA A 126 7.49 13.43 -4.50
CA ALA A 126 8.20 14.18 -3.47
C ALA A 126 7.30 14.40 -2.25
N ARG A 127 6.05 14.80 -2.47
CA ARG A 127 5.05 14.92 -1.41
C ARG A 127 4.75 13.56 -0.76
N LEU A 128 4.64 12.49 -1.54
CA LEU A 128 4.45 11.13 -1.02
C LEU A 128 5.55 10.74 -0.02
N LYS A 129 6.82 10.99 -0.37
CA LYS A 129 7.96 10.71 0.53
C LYS A 129 7.85 11.48 1.84
N ILE A 130 7.39 12.73 1.80
CA ILE A 130 7.16 13.56 2.99
C ILE A 130 6.04 12.95 3.85
N GLU A 131 4.91 12.56 3.25
CA GLU A 131 3.79 11.94 3.99
C GLU A 131 4.20 10.60 4.61
N GLN A 132 4.91 9.76 3.89
CA GLN A 132 5.45 8.49 4.41
C GLN A 132 6.47 8.71 5.52
N ALA A 133 7.31 9.74 5.43
CA ALA A 133 8.28 10.08 6.47
C ALA A 133 7.60 10.53 7.78
N LYS A 134 6.49 11.29 7.70
CA LYS A 134 5.69 11.65 8.88
C LYS A 134 5.15 10.41 9.60
N GLN A 135 4.71 9.41 8.84
CA GLN A 135 4.20 8.14 9.38
C GLN A 135 5.32 7.32 10.05
N ARG A 136 6.53 7.31 9.47
CA ARG A 136 7.68 6.58 10.03
C ARG A 136 8.25 7.17 11.32
N LYS A 137 8.03 8.47 11.59
CA LYS A 137 8.51 9.13 12.82
C LYS A 137 7.72 8.71 14.06
N ILE A 138 6.70 7.88 13.90
CA ILE A 138 5.97 7.26 15.00
C ILE A 138 6.71 5.97 15.37
N GLU A 139 7.42 6.01 16.49
CA GLU A 139 7.95 4.87 17.25
C GLU A 139 9.34 4.33 16.86
N SER A 140 10.36 5.16 17.11
CA SER A 140 11.70 4.67 17.45
C SER A 140 12.01 5.02 18.91
N GLU A 141 11.36 4.33 19.86
CA GLU A 141 11.93 4.28 21.20
C GLU A 141 13.16 3.34 21.16
N PRO A 142 14.30 3.76 21.74
CA PRO A 142 15.47 2.89 21.84
C PRO A 142 15.07 1.65 22.62
N ARG A 143 15.32 0.47 22.03
CA ARG A 143 15.20 -0.81 22.73
C ARG A 143 16.04 -0.73 24.00
N THR A 144 15.41 -0.60 25.16
CA THR A 144 16.13 -0.63 26.44
C THR A 144 16.88 -1.94 26.51
N ALA A 145 18.22 -1.86 26.62
CA ALA A 145 19.07 -3.02 26.72
C ALA A 145 18.59 -3.88 27.91
N ALA A 146 18.32 -5.16 27.63
CA ALA A 146 17.94 -6.10 28.66
C ALA A 146 19.05 -6.15 29.74
N PRO A 147 18.72 -6.25 31.04
CA PRO A 147 19.73 -6.43 32.06
C PRO A 147 20.45 -7.76 31.79
N VAL A 148 21.77 -7.65 31.60
CA VAL A 148 22.68 -8.80 31.52
C VAL A 148 22.61 -9.50 32.87
N ARG A 149 22.17 -10.77 32.86
CA ARG A 149 22.15 -11.63 34.05
C ARG A 149 23.54 -12.20 34.30
#